data_AF-A0AAV7RSD0-F1
#
_entry.id   AF-A0AAV7RSD0-F1
#
_cell.length_a   1.000
_cell.length_b   1.000
_cell.length_c   1.000
_cell.angle_alpha   90.00
_cell.angle_beta   90.00
_cell.angle_gamma   90.00
#
_symmetry.space_group_name_H-M   'P 1'
#
loop_
_entity.id
_entity.type
_entity.pdbx_description
1 polymer ?
#
loop_
_entity_poly.entity_id
_entity_poly.type
_entity_poly.pdbx_seq_one_letter_code
_entity_poly.pdbx_strand_id
1 'polypeptide(L)'
;MLVSRLSTQEPLLRTYSNHSPVLLLVEVGQHRAALFMWHFPPHSLLDAAFRYYLAKAVKKYFQVNIVSVPHFISVFQVYIRGIARAKQAGVLKSIRVRLALLEQEIAQLEREHSATEDKQVLSQIHEKLTEFNNIALSEVQHMGKYASAHEYGQGECAGVTLAGVMCPNRQRDPILEVQGEDDILIKDPVKINWFCEYYTSLYTAKITPDIDAIADYLTQITMPLQILTE
;
A
#
# COMPACT_ATOMS: atom_id res chain seq x y z
N MET A 1 -14.86 -14.17 4.40
CA MET A 1 -13.81 -15.22 4.36
C MET A 1 -12.88 -14.89 3.21
N LEU A 2 -11.62 -14.55 3.50
CA LEU A 2 -10.62 -14.31 2.45
C LEU A 2 -9.57 -15.41 2.54
N VAL A 3 -9.39 -16.13 1.44
CA VAL A 3 -8.38 -17.18 1.27
C VAL A 3 -6.99 -16.54 1.40
N SER A 4 -6.20 -16.94 2.39
CA SER A 4 -4.89 -16.35 2.63
C SER A 4 -3.77 -17.00 1.83
N ARG A 5 -3.92 -18.27 1.42
CA ARG A 5 -2.94 -18.98 0.62
C ARG A 5 -3.58 -20.15 -0.14
N LEU A 6 -3.16 -20.30 -1.39
CA LEU A 6 -3.48 -21.42 -2.27
C LEU A 6 -2.24 -22.31 -2.25
N SER A 7 -2.30 -23.49 -1.61
CA SER A 7 -1.07 -24.29 -1.38
C SER A 7 -0.74 -25.21 -2.55
N THR A 8 -1.74 -25.73 -3.26
CA THR A 8 -1.56 -26.54 -4.48
C THR A 8 -2.81 -26.56 -5.35
N GLN A 9 -2.61 -26.67 -6.67
CA GLN A 9 -3.64 -26.99 -7.66
C GLN A 9 -3.19 -28.23 -8.43
N GLU A 10 -3.85 -29.36 -8.20
CA GLU A 10 -3.58 -30.60 -8.93
C GLU A 10 -4.77 -30.98 -9.81
N PRO A 11 -4.57 -31.18 -11.12
CA PRO A 11 -5.60 -31.72 -11.99
C PRO A 11 -5.77 -33.23 -11.73
N LEU A 12 -6.96 -33.64 -11.32
CA LEU A 12 -7.25 -35.06 -11.06
C LEU A 12 -7.54 -35.82 -12.36
N LEU A 13 -7.26 -37.14 -12.33
CA LEU A 13 -7.44 -38.01 -13.49
C LEU A 13 -8.92 -38.08 -13.92
N ARG A 14 -9.16 -37.94 -15.23
CA ARG A 14 -10.50 -37.85 -15.83
C ARG A 14 -11.23 -39.19 -15.79
N THR A 15 -12.48 -39.19 -15.34
CA THR A 15 -13.33 -40.38 -15.43
C THR A 15 -14.73 -40.13 -16.01
N TYR A 16 -15.32 -38.92 -15.95
CA TYR A 16 -16.74 -38.74 -16.34
C TYR A 16 -17.14 -37.41 -17.02
N SER A 17 -16.25 -36.43 -17.21
CA SER A 17 -16.61 -35.10 -17.74
C SER A 17 -15.55 -34.52 -18.67
N ASN A 18 -15.98 -33.69 -19.63
CA ASN A 18 -15.09 -32.88 -20.49
C ASN A 18 -14.40 -31.74 -19.73
N HIS A 19 -14.80 -31.49 -18.47
CA HIS A 19 -14.14 -30.57 -17.55
C HIS A 19 -13.30 -31.36 -16.54
N SER A 20 -12.03 -30.97 -16.38
CA SER A 20 -11.12 -31.60 -15.40
C SER A 20 -11.47 -31.11 -14.00
N PRO A 21 -11.76 -31.99 -13.03
CA PRO A 21 -11.88 -31.57 -11.64
C PRO A 21 -10.51 -31.09 -11.14
N VAL A 22 -10.51 -29.94 -10.48
CA VAL A 22 -9.30 -29.31 -9.90
C VAL A 22 -9.40 -29.43 -8.39
N LEU A 23 -8.41 -30.07 -7.77
CA LEU A 23 -8.29 -30.09 -6.32
C LEU A 23 -7.58 -28.81 -5.86
N LEU A 24 -8.21 -28.10 -4.94
CA LEU A 24 -7.81 -26.76 -4.53
C LEU A 24 -7.64 -26.78 -3.01
N LEU A 25 -6.38 -26.87 -2.56
CA LEU A 25 -6.06 -26.84 -1.14
C LEU A 25 -5.92 -25.38 -0.69
N VAL A 26 -6.85 -24.98 0.18
CA VAL A 26 -6.99 -23.62 0.68
C VAL A 26 -6.58 -23.62 2.14
N GLU A 27 -5.45 -22.97 2.44
CA GLU A 27 -5.07 -22.69 3.82
C GLU A 27 -5.75 -21.39 4.26
N VAL A 28 -6.69 -21.54 5.20
CA VAL A 28 -7.36 -20.41 5.86
C VAL A 28 -6.52 -19.99 7.06
N GLY A 29 -5.59 -19.08 6.83
CA GLY A 29 -4.75 -18.48 7.86
C GLY A 29 -5.57 -17.58 8.80
N GLN A 30 -5.09 -17.45 10.03
CA GLN A 30 -5.62 -16.49 10.99
C GLN A 30 -5.49 -15.07 10.41
N HIS A 31 -6.55 -14.28 10.58
CA HIS A 31 -6.73 -12.91 10.09
C HIS A 31 -5.39 -12.15 9.96
N ARG A 32 -4.81 -12.14 8.75
CA ARG A 32 -3.87 -11.08 8.41
C ARG A 32 -4.71 -9.82 8.31
N ALA A 33 -4.34 -8.79 9.07
CA ALA A 33 -4.87 -7.45 8.83
C ALA A 33 -4.72 -7.20 7.33
N ALA A 34 -5.83 -6.92 6.64
CA ALA A 34 -5.79 -6.65 5.21
C ALA A 34 -4.69 -5.61 4.98
N LEU A 35 -3.70 -5.95 4.15
CA LEU A 35 -2.65 -5.01 3.80
C LEU A 35 -3.37 -3.81 3.20
N PHE A 36 -3.42 -2.71 3.95
CA PHE A 36 -4.09 -1.49 3.52
C PHE A 36 -3.33 -0.95 2.32
N MET A 37 -3.75 -1.35 1.12
CA MET A 37 -3.25 -0.81 -0.12
C MET A 37 -3.90 0.55 -0.32
N TRP A 38 -3.20 1.59 0.11
CA TRP A 38 -3.60 2.95 -0.19
C TRP A 38 -3.64 3.15 -1.70
N HIS A 39 -4.81 3.54 -2.20
CA HIS A 39 -5.00 3.91 -3.60
C HIS A 39 -5.00 5.43 -3.72
N PHE A 40 -4.21 5.95 -4.65
CA PHE A 40 -4.24 7.35 -4.98
C PHE A 40 -5.50 7.64 -5.83
N PRO A 41 -6.39 8.55 -5.39
CA PRO A 41 -7.55 8.94 -6.17
C PRO A 41 -7.12 9.80 -7.37
N PRO A 42 -7.29 9.33 -8.63
CA PRO A 42 -6.83 10.08 -9.80
C PRO A 42 -7.58 11.42 -9.97
N HIS A 43 -8.84 11.49 -9.53
CA HIS A 43 -9.63 12.72 -9.56
C HIS A 43 -9.04 13.84 -8.68
N SER A 44 -8.22 13.52 -7.67
CA SER A 44 -7.52 14.53 -6.88
C SER A 44 -6.58 15.39 -7.73
N LEU A 45 -6.10 14.88 -8.87
CA LEU A 45 -5.27 15.63 -9.80
C LEU A 45 -6.04 16.66 -10.64
N LEU A 46 -7.38 16.59 -10.66
CA LEU A 46 -8.19 17.61 -11.33
C LEU A 46 -8.19 18.93 -10.55
N ASP A 47 -8.08 18.86 -9.22
CA ASP A 47 -8.00 20.04 -8.36
C ASP A 47 -6.69 20.81 -8.59
N ALA A 48 -6.82 22.08 -9.00
CA ALA A 48 -5.69 22.98 -9.22
C ALA A 48 -4.93 23.26 -7.91
N ALA A 49 -5.63 23.35 -6.78
CA ALA A 49 -5.00 23.60 -5.49
C ALA A 49 -4.15 22.40 -5.04
N PHE A 50 -4.68 21.19 -5.22
CA PHE A 50 -3.93 19.96 -4.97
C PHE A 50 -2.70 19.81 -5.87
N ARG A 51 -2.82 20.10 -7.18
CA ARG A 51 -1.68 20.09 -8.11
C ARG A 51 -0.61 21.09 -7.71
N TYR A 52 -0.99 22.32 -7.35
CA TYR A 52 -0.06 23.33 -6.87
C TYR A 52 0.68 22.88 -5.61
N TYR A 53 -0.06 22.29 -4.65
CA TYR A 53 0.52 21.76 -3.42
C TYR A 53 1.53 20.64 -3.68
N LEU A 54 1.20 19.68 -4.56
CA LEU A 54 2.11 18.62 -4.97
C LEU A 54 3.34 19.16 -5.70
N ALA A 55 3.18 20.07 -6.65
CA ALA A 55 4.29 20.66 -7.38
C ALA A 55 5.28 21.38 -6.45
N LYS A 56 4.78 22.06 -5.41
CA LYS A 56 5.62 22.67 -4.37
C LYS A 56 6.39 21.62 -3.58
N ALA A 57 5.75 20.50 -3.22
CA ALA A 57 6.40 19.40 -2.51
C ALA A 57 7.49 18.73 -3.36
N VAL A 58 7.24 18.52 -4.65
CA VAL A 58 8.23 18.02 -5.61
C VAL A 58 9.44 18.95 -5.64
N LYS A 59 9.24 20.25 -5.87
CA LYS A 59 10.33 21.24 -5.88
C LYS A 59 11.14 21.20 -4.59
N LYS A 60 10.46 21.17 -3.44
CA LYS A 60 11.11 21.09 -2.11
C LYS A 60 11.96 19.82 -1.98
N TYR A 61 11.47 18.68 -2.44
CA TYR A 61 12.23 17.43 -2.36
C TYR A 61 13.54 17.50 -3.14
N PHE A 62 13.49 17.97 -4.39
CA PHE A 62 14.66 18.07 -5.25
C PHE A 62 15.64 19.19 -4.83
N GLN A 63 15.18 20.21 -4.11
CA GLN A 63 16.05 21.24 -3.54
C GLN A 63 16.84 20.73 -2.33
N VAL A 64 16.27 19.83 -1.55
CA VAL A 64 16.86 19.36 -0.28
C VAL A 64 17.69 18.09 -0.47
N ASN A 65 17.30 17.21 -1.40
CA ASN A 65 17.93 15.91 -1.57
C ASN A 65 18.86 15.88 -2.78
N ILE A 66 20.05 15.32 -2.60
CA ILE A 66 21.06 15.15 -3.65
C ILE A 66 20.77 13.86 -4.42
N VAL A 67 20.83 13.90 -5.76
CA VAL A 67 20.46 12.78 -6.65
C VAL A 67 21.39 11.56 -6.50
N SER A 68 22.57 11.74 -5.91
CA SER A 68 23.63 10.71 -5.79
C SER A 68 23.37 9.62 -4.74
N VAL A 69 22.23 9.64 -4.04
CA VAL A 69 21.92 8.64 -3.00
C VAL A 69 21.30 7.39 -3.64
N PRO A 70 21.76 6.16 -3.32
CA PRO A 70 21.08 4.94 -3.72
C PRO A 70 19.60 5.01 -3.30
N HIS A 71 18.67 4.65 -4.19
CA HIS A 71 17.22 4.69 -3.97
C HIS A 71 16.56 6.09 -3.95
N PHE A 72 17.24 7.14 -4.44
CA PHE A 72 16.68 8.50 -4.53
C PHE A 72 15.24 8.57 -5.08
N ILE A 73 14.97 7.81 -6.16
CA ILE A 73 13.65 7.74 -6.79
C ILE A 73 12.63 7.00 -5.92
N SER A 74 13.02 5.91 -5.26
CA SER A 74 12.13 5.16 -4.36
C SER A 74 11.72 6.00 -3.15
N VAL A 75 12.67 6.75 -2.58
CA VAL A 75 12.40 7.68 -1.47
C VAL A 75 11.49 8.82 -1.92
N PHE A 76 11.69 9.35 -3.13
CA PHE A 76 10.81 10.36 -3.71
C PHE A 76 9.36 9.87 -3.85
N GLN A 77 9.16 8.65 -4.35
CA GLN A 77 7.83 8.06 -4.49
C GLN A 77 7.13 7.92 -3.14
N VAL A 78 7.83 7.46 -2.11
CA VAL A 78 7.28 7.35 -0.75
C VAL A 78 6.94 8.72 -0.18
N TYR A 79 7.84 9.71 -0.35
CA TYR A 79 7.62 11.09 0.10
C TYR A 79 6.36 11.69 -0.52
N ILE A 80 6.22 11.63 -1.85
CA ILE A 80 5.06 12.20 -2.56
C ILE A 80 3.76 11.49 -2.16
N ARG A 81 3.77 10.17 -2.01
CA ARG A 81 2.61 9.42 -1.50
C ARG A 81 2.20 9.89 -0.09
N GLY A 82 3.17 10.07 0.80
CA GLY A 82 2.93 10.59 2.15
C GLY A 82 2.30 11.99 2.14
N ILE A 83 2.83 12.89 1.32
CA ILE A 83 2.31 14.25 1.16
C ILE A 83 0.88 14.27 0.60
N ALA A 84 0.62 13.47 -0.45
CA ALA A 84 -0.72 13.33 -1.03
C ALA A 84 -1.74 12.83 0.00
N ARG A 85 -1.38 11.77 0.73
CA ARG A 85 -2.22 11.18 1.77
C ARG A 85 -2.50 12.16 2.91
N ALA A 86 -1.49 12.90 3.37
CA ALA A 86 -1.67 13.88 4.43
C ALA A 86 -2.65 15.00 4.03
N LYS A 87 -2.54 15.50 2.79
CA LYS A 87 -3.45 16.53 2.28
C LYS A 87 -4.89 16.03 2.19
N GLN A 88 -5.09 14.82 1.68
CA GLN A 88 -6.42 14.20 1.59
C GLN A 88 -7.03 13.94 2.97
N ALA A 89 -6.23 13.46 3.92
CA ALA A 89 -6.67 13.27 5.30
C ALA A 89 -7.10 14.61 5.93
N GLY A 90 -6.38 15.70 5.63
CA GLY A 90 -6.77 17.05 6.07
C GLY A 90 -8.10 17.52 5.50
N VAL A 91 -8.35 17.27 4.21
CA VAL A 91 -9.63 17.59 3.56
C VAL A 91 -10.76 16.79 4.21
N LEU A 92 -10.59 15.47 4.36
CA LEU A 92 -11.58 14.62 5.03
C LEU A 92 -11.87 15.08 6.46
N LYS A 93 -10.84 15.48 7.20
CA LYS A 93 -10.99 16.05 8.55
C LYS A 93 -11.82 17.34 8.52
N SER A 94 -11.57 18.24 7.56
CA SER A 94 -12.35 19.48 7.45
C SER A 94 -13.83 19.23 7.11
N ILE A 95 -14.13 18.24 6.27
CA ILE A 95 -15.50 17.83 5.94
C ILE A 95 -16.21 17.32 7.20
N ARG A 96 -15.56 16.42 7.97
CA ARG A 96 -16.12 15.90 9.22
C ARG A 96 -16.39 17.00 10.25
N VAL A 97 -15.48 17.97 10.38
CA VAL A 97 -15.69 19.13 11.25
C VAL A 97 -16.90 19.94 10.78
N ARG A 98 -17.06 20.16 9.46
CA ARG A 98 -18.23 20.87 8.93
C ARG A 98 -19.54 20.13 9.21
N LEU A 99 -19.57 18.82 9.03
CA LEU A 99 -20.75 18.00 9.36
C LEU A 99 -21.11 18.10 10.84
N ALA A 100 -20.13 17.98 11.74
CA ALA A 100 -20.36 18.11 13.17
C ALA A 100 -20.88 19.51 13.57
N LEU A 101 -20.40 20.58 12.91
CA LEU A 101 -20.91 21.93 13.11
C LEU A 101 -22.36 22.07 12.63
N LEU A 102 -22.69 21.51 11.46
CA LEU A 102 -24.06 21.52 10.94
C LEU A 102 -25.01 20.76 11.87
N GLU A 103 -24.60 19.61 12.42
CA GLU A 103 -25.39 18.88 13.42
C GLU A 103 -25.69 19.73 14.67
N GLN A 104 -24.68 20.47 15.16
CA GLN A 104 -24.86 21.38 16.30
C GLN A 104 -25.78 22.55 15.96
N GLU A 105 -25.61 23.18 14.80
CA GLU A 105 -26.46 24.27 14.31
C GLU A 105 -27.92 23.81 14.17
N ILE A 106 -28.16 22.63 13.58
CA ILE A 106 -29.50 22.03 13.44
C ILE A 106 -30.10 21.75 14.82
N ALA A 107 -29.37 21.10 15.72
CA ALA A 107 -29.86 20.79 17.06
C ALA A 107 -30.15 22.03 17.92
N GLN A 108 -29.48 23.17 17.64
CA GLN A 108 -29.81 24.44 18.27
C GLN A 108 -31.10 25.02 17.68
N LEU A 109 -31.21 25.09 16.36
CA LEU A 109 -32.40 25.62 15.68
C LEU A 109 -33.65 24.78 15.99
N GLU A 110 -33.55 23.46 16.10
CA GLU A 110 -34.66 22.59 16.50
C GLU A 110 -35.16 22.90 17.92
N ARG A 111 -34.24 23.17 18.86
CA ARG A 111 -34.61 23.60 20.21
C ARG A 111 -35.29 24.97 20.20
N GLU A 112 -34.77 25.92 19.44
CA GLU A 112 -35.36 27.25 19.29
C GLU A 112 -36.76 27.18 18.65
N HIS A 113 -36.92 26.35 17.61
CA HIS A 113 -38.20 26.13 16.96
C HIS A 113 -39.21 25.46 17.90
N SER A 114 -38.78 24.49 18.72
CA SER A 114 -39.66 23.84 19.70
C SER A 114 -40.22 24.80 20.76
N ALA A 115 -39.53 25.91 21.02
CA ALA A 115 -39.95 26.92 21.99
C ALA A 115 -40.78 28.06 21.36
N THR A 116 -40.59 28.37 20.08
CA THR A 116 -41.18 29.55 19.40
C THR A 116 -42.17 29.22 18.30
N GLU A 117 -42.14 28.00 17.75
CA GLU A 117 -42.90 27.57 16.56
C GLU A 117 -42.74 28.50 15.33
N ASP A 118 -41.63 29.23 15.24
CA ASP A 118 -41.40 30.19 14.17
C ASP A 118 -41.09 29.50 12.83
N LYS A 119 -41.85 29.87 11.80
CA LYS A 119 -41.69 29.39 10.42
C LYS A 119 -40.36 29.81 9.79
N GLN A 120 -39.76 30.93 10.22
CA GLN A 120 -38.44 31.33 9.73
C GLN A 120 -37.33 30.38 10.21
N VAL A 121 -37.41 29.98 11.49
CA VAL A 121 -36.48 29.00 12.07
C VAL A 121 -36.62 27.63 11.38
N LEU A 122 -37.85 27.21 11.07
CA LEU A 122 -38.10 25.97 10.30
C LEU A 122 -37.44 26.01 8.91
N SER A 123 -37.50 27.14 8.21
CA SER A 123 -36.84 27.31 6.91
C SER A 123 -35.32 27.16 7.02
N GLN A 124 -34.72 27.75 8.05
CA GLN A 124 -33.28 27.64 8.30
C GLN A 124 -32.86 26.20 8.62
N ILE A 125 -33.67 25.46 9.40
CA ILE A 125 -33.44 24.03 9.66
C ILE A 125 -33.40 23.25 8.35
N HIS A 126 -34.37 23.49 7.46
CA HIS A 126 -34.41 22.81 6.15
C HIS A 126 -33.20 23.15 5.29
N GLU A 127 -32.79 24.41 5.20
CA GLU A 127 -31.58 24.80 4.47
C GLU A 127 -30.35 24.06 5.01
N LYS A 128 -30.15 24.03 6.33
CA LYS A 128 -29.01 23.35 6.96
C LYS A 128 -29.05 21.84 6.78
N LEU A 129 -30.23 21.22 6.85
CA LEU A 129 -30.42 19.80 6.54
C LEU A 129 -30.10 19.48 5.07
N THR A 130 -30.48 20.35 4.13
CA THR A 130 -30.10 20.15 2.72
C THR A 130 -28.59 20.25 2.53
N GLU A 131 -27.92 21.20 3.19
CA GLU A 131 -26.46 21.32 3.15
C GLU A 131 -25.79 20.04 3.72
N PHE A 132 -26.25 19.58 4.88
CA PHE A 132 -25.76 18.35 5.51
C PHE A 132 -25.93 17.13 4.59
N ASN A 133 -27.13 16.95 4.03
CA ASN A 133 -27.45 15.84 3.13
C ASN A 133 -26.60 15.87 1.86
N ASN A 134 -26.35 17.06 1.29
CA ASN A 134 -25.51 17.18 0.10
C ASN A 134 -24.07 16.74 0.37
N ILE A 135 -23.51 17.13 1.52
CA ILE A 135 -22.16 16.73 1.91
C ILE A 135 -22.10 15.22 2.20
N ALA A 136 -23.05 14.70 2.97
CA ALA A 136 -23.12 13.27 3.31
C ALA A 136 -23.33 12.39 2.06
N LEU A 137 -24.21 12.81 1.14
CA LEU A 137 -24.44 12.12 -0.13
C LEU A 137 -23.17 12.09 -0.98
N SER A 138 -22.41 13.18 -1.02
CA SER A 138 -21.12 13.22 -1.73
C SER A 138 -20.12 12.21 -1.16
N GLU A 139 -20.06 12.05 0.17
CA GLU A 139 -19.20 11.07 0.82
C GLU A 139 -19.63 9.63 0.52
N VAL A 140 -20.94 9.35 0.59
CA VAL A 140 -21.50 8.03 0.23
C VAL A 140 -21.24 7.69 -1.24
N GLN A 141 -21.46 8.64 -2.15
CA GLN A 141 -21.14 8.45 -3.58
C GLN A 141 -19.65 8.21 -3.79
N HIS A 142 -18.78 8.92 -3.07
CA HIS A 142 -17.34 8.70 -3.13
C HIS A 142 -16.99 7.28 -2.66
N MET A 143 -17.52 6.83 -1.51
CA MET A 143 -17.31 5.47 -1.00
C MET A 143 -17.86 4.39 -1.94
N GLY A 144 -19.05 4.61 -2.50
CA GLY A 144 -19.69 3.70 -3.45
C GLY A 144 -18.84 3.42 -4.70
N LYS A 145 -18.13 4.43 -5.22
CA LYS A 145 -17.19 4.26 -6.35
C LYS A 145 -16.06 3.28 -6.05
N TYR A 146 -15.56 3.23 -4.81
CA TYR A 146 -14.50 2.28 -4.43
C TYR A 146 -15.06 0.89 -4.12
N ALA A 147 -16.28 0.80 -3.60
CA ALA A 147 -16.95 -0.49 -3.41
C ALA A 147 -17.18 -1.19 -4.76
N SER A 148 -17.73 -0.48 -5.75
CA SER A 148 -17.92 -1.02 -7.11
C SER A 148 -16.59 -1.29 -7.83
N ALA A 149 -15.55 -0.47 -7.59
CA ALA A 149 -14.22 -0.73 -8.13
C ALA A 149 -13.54 -1.94 -7.48
N HIS A 150 -13.85 -2.24 -6.20
CA HIS A 150 -13.38 -3.47 -5.55
C HIS A 150 -14.03 -4.71 -6.18
N GLU A 151 -15.32 -4.62 -6.53
CA GLU A 151 -16.05 -5.68 -7.23
C GLU A 151 -15.57 -5.84 -8.70
N TYR A 152 -15.39 -4.74 -9.44
CA TYR A 152 -14.87 -4.77 -10.82
C TYR A 152 -13.38 -5.07 -10.92
N GLY A 153 -12.59 -4.74 -9.89
CA GLY A 153 -11.19 -5.17 -9.76
C GLY A 153 -11.05 -6.70 -9.68
N GLN A 154 -12.12 -7.42 -9.32
CA GLN A 154 -12.16 -8.88 -9.44
C GLN A 154 -12.34 -9.35 -10.89
N GLY A 155 -12.74 -8.49 -11.82
CA GLY A 155 -12.67 -8.77 -13.26
C GLY A 155 -11.22 -8.83 -13.77
N GLU A 156 -10.36 -7.92 -13.30
CA GLU A 156 -8.90 -8.03 -13.49
C GLU A 156 -8.31 -9.25 -12.77
N CYS A 157 -8.94 -9.72 -11.68
CA CYS A 157 -8.55 -10.98 -11.06
C CYS A 157 -8.66 -12.17 -12.01
N ALA A 158 -9.50 -12.19 -13.05
CA ALA A 158 -9.47 -13.29 -14.01
C ALA A 158 -8.12 -13.36 -14.76
N GLY A 159 -7.59 -12.20 -15.19
CA GLY A 159 -6.28 -12.09 -15.84
C GLY A 159 -5.13 -12.30 -14.88
N VAL A 160 -5.21 -11.81 -13.63
CA VAL A 160 -4.21 -12.05 -12.58
C VAL A 160 -4.23 -13.51 -12.11
N THR A 161 -5.39 -14.15 -12.04
CA THR A 161 -5.54 -15.57 -11.69
C THR A 161 -5.03 -16.44 -12.83
N LEU A 162 -5.37 -16.13 -14.08
CA LEU A 162 -4.83 -16.83 -15.25
C LEU A 162 -3.31 -16.63 -15.38
N ALA A 163 -2.80 -15.42 -15.15
CA ALA A 163 -1.37 -15.16 -15.11
C ALA A 163 -0.70 -15.88 -13.93
N GLY A 164 -1.38 -16.03 -12.79
CA GLY A 164 -0.93 -16.85 -11.66
C GLY A 164 -0.89 -18.35 -11.99
N VAL A 165 -1.83 -18.84 -12.78
CA VAL A 165 -1.88 -20.23 -13.28
C VAL A 165 -0.84 -20.48 -14.39
N MET A 166 -0.61 -19.51 -15.28
CA MET A 166 0.30 -19.61 -16.43
C MET A 166 1.75 -19.26 -16.09
N CYS A 167 1.99 -18.47 -15.04
CA CYS A 167 3.32 -18.10 -14.56
C CYS A 167 3.46 -18.49 -13.07
N PRO A 168 3.60 -19.79 -12.76
CA PRO A 168 3.75 -20.26 -11.37
C PRO A 168 4.96 -19.63 -10.64
N ASN A 169 5.94 -19.08 -11.37
CA ASN A 169 7.19 -18.55 -10.81
C ASN A 169 7.22 -17.02 -10.62
N ARG A 170 6.07 -16.32 -10.58
CA ARG A 170 6.03 -14.85 -10.35
C ARG A 170 5.68 -14.42 -8.93
N GLN A 171 5.44 -15.35 -8.02
CA GLN A 171 5.48 -15.03 -6.60
C GLN A 171 6.94 -14.86 -6.23
N ARG A 172 7.36 -13.61 -5.93
CA ARG A 172 8.64 -13.27 -5.31
C ARG A 172 9.10 -14.42 -4.43
N ASP A 173 10.20 -15.09 -4.76
CA ASP A 173 10.69 -16.28 -4.05
C ASP A 173 10.63 -16.03 -2.53
N PRO A 174 9.55 -16.44 -1.85
CA PRO A 174 9.52 -16.32 -0.42
C PRO A 174 10.41 -17.45 0.05
N ILE A 175 11.37 -17.20 0.93
CA ILE A 175 12.13 -18.29 1.53
C ILE A 175 11.12 -19.13 2.31
N LEU A 176 10.72 -20.26 1.71
CA LEU A 176 9.62 -21.10 2.20
C LEU A 176 10.06 -21.88 3.43
N GLU A 177 11.33 -22.25 3.46
CA GLU A 177 11.92 -23.13 4.46
C GLU A 177 13.40 -22.74 4.65
N VAL A 178 13.84 -22.70 5.90
CA VAL A 178 15.23 -22.43 6.27
C VAL A 178 15.69 -23.54 7.20
N GLN A 179 16.89 -24.07 6.95
CA GLN A 179 17.56 -25.00 7.84
C GLN A 179 18.18 -24.21 9.01
N GLY A 180 17.68 -24.43 10.22
CA GLY A 180 18.22 -23.80 11.43
C GLY A 180 19.54 -24.43 11.87
N GLU A 181 20.18 -23.87 12.91
CA GLU A 181 21.47 -24.34 13.45
C GLU A 181 21.43 -25.80 13.93
N ASP A 182 20.26 -26.31 14.33
CA ASP A 182 20.05 -27.69 14.80
C ASP A 182 19.61 -28.67 13.70
N ASP A 183 19.78 -28.33 12.42
CA ASP A 183 19.32 -29.12 11.26
C ASP A 183 17.78 -29.26 11.14
N ILE A 184 17.03 -28.47 11.92
CA ILE A 184 15.58 -28.45 11.91
C ILE A 184 15.07 -27.48 10.85
N LEU A 185 14.17 -27.95 10.00
CA LEU A 185 13.48 -27.15 8.97
C LEU A 185 12.43 -26.24 9.60
N ILE A 186 12.69 -24.93 9.58
CA ILE A 186 11.80 -23.90 10.09
C ILE A 186 10.95 -23.35 8.94
N LYS A 187 9.62 -23.55 9.03
CA LYS A 187 8.63 -23.11 8.04
C LYS A 187 7.75 -21.95 8.52
N ASP A 188 7.95 -21.50 9.76
CA ASP A 188 7.15 -20.45 10.38
C ASP A 188 7.73 -19.05 10.07
N PRO A 189 7.01 -18.18 9.35
CA PRO A 189 7.50 -16.86 8.96
C PRO A 189 7.83 -15.92 10.13
N VAL A 190 7.31 -16.18 11.34
CA VAL A 190 7.68 -15.39 12.53
C VAL A 190 9.07 -15.79 13.04
N LYS A 191 9.44 -17.08 12.93
CA LYS A 191 10.76 -17.59 13.30
C LYS A 191 11.83 -17.32 12.25
N ILE A 192 11.43 -17.09 10.98
CA ILE A 192 12.30 -16.59 9.91
C ILE A 192 12.85 -15.18 10.23
N ASN A 193 12.43 -14.52 11.32
CA ASN A 193 13.08 -13.29 11.77
C ASN A 193 14.55 -13.50 12.22
N TRP A 194 14.99 -14.73 12.47
CA TRP A 194 16.41 -15.07 12.64
C TRP A 194 17.27 -14.71 11.42
N PHE A 195 16.69 -14.66 10.22
CA PHE A 195 17.37 -14.16 9.03
C PHE A 195 17.81 -12.69 9.17
N CYS A 196 17.02 -11.86 9.87
CA CYS A 196 17.43 -10.49 10.17
C CYS A 196 18.62 -10.48 11.13
N GLU A 197 18.64 -11.34 12.15
CA GLU A 197 19.77 -11.45 13.09
C GLU A 197 21.02 -11.99 12.39
N TYR A 198 20.90 -12.97 11.50
CA TYR A 198 21.99 -13.49 10.67
C TYR A 198 22.57 -12.43 9.74
N TYR A 199 21.74 -11.71 8.98
CA TYR A 199 22.27 -10.65 8.12
C TYR A 199 22.78 -9.46 8.92
N THR A 200 22.16 -9.15 10.06
CA THR A 200 22.70 -8.14 10.98
C THR A 200 24.06 -8.60 11.48
N SER A 201 24.24 -9.83 11.93
CA SER A 201 25.55 -10.31 12.37
C SER A 201 26.58 -10.33 11.23
N LEU A 202 26.18 -10.68 10.01
CA LEU A 202 27.07 -10.69 8.84
C LEU A 202 27.53 -9.28 8.43
N TYR A 203 26.65 -8.29 8.48
CA TYR A 203 26.98 -6.89 8.13
C TYR A 203 27.50 -6.06 9.32
N THR A 204 27.32 -6.54 10.56
CA THR A 204 27.82 -5.88 11.80
C THR A 204 29.08 -6.57 12.33
N ALA A 205 29.43 -7.75 11.83
CA ALA A 205 30.71 -8.38 12.08
C ALA A 205 31.80 -7.38 11.70
N LYS A 206 32.60 -6.97 12.69
CA LYS A 206 33.80 -6.17 12.46
C LYS A 206 34.77 -7.05 11.68
N ILE A 207 34.71 -6.96 10.36
CA ILE A 207 35.84 -7.34 9.52
C ILE A 207 36.99 -6.49 10.05
N THR A 208 37.96 -7.14 10.70
CA THR A 208 39.28 -6.56 10.94
C THR A 208 40.05 -6.90 9.67
N PRO A 209 40.09 -6.00 8.67
CA PRO A 209 40.80 -6.32 7.45
C PRO A 209 42.26 -6.51 7.81
N ASP A 210 42.80 -7.69 7.50
CA ASP A 210 44.23 -7.92 7.49
C ASP A 210 44.79 -7.16 6.28
N ILE A 211 45.24 -5.94 6.55
CA ILE A 211 45.68 -4.97 5.53
C ILE A 211 46.84 -5.56 4.71
N ASP A 212 47.66 -6.39 5.35
CA ASP A 212 48.84 -7.01 4.73
C ASP A 212 48.42 -8.09 3.72
N ALA A 213 47.43 -8.94 4.06
CA ALA A 213 46.89 -9.94 3.14
C ALA A 213 46.18 -9.31 1.93
N ILE A 214 45.53 -8.16 2.12
CA ILE A 214 44.87 -7.42 1.03
C ILE A 214 45.92 -6.75 0.12
N ALA A 215 46.99 -6.20 0.69
CA ALA A 215 48.09 -5.62 -0.08
C ALA A 215 48.80 -6.69 -0.91
N ASP A 216 49.09 -7.86 -0.33
CA ASP A 216 49.68 -8.99 -1.05
C ASP A 216 48.78 -9.48 -2.19
N TYR A 217 47.46 -9.52 -2.01
CA TYR A 217 46.54 -9.86 -3.09
C TYR A 217 46.51 -8.81 -4.20
N LEU A 218 46.47 -7.51 -3.86
CA LEU A 218 46.45 -6.43 -4.85
C LEU A 218 47.74 -6.34 -5.66
N THR A 219 48.89 -6.70 -5.09
CA THR A 219 50.16 -6.74 -5.84
C THR A 219 50.23 -7.89 -6.84
N GLN A 220 49.43 -8.96 -6.65
CA GLN A 220 49.34 -10.08 -7.58
C GLN A 220 48.40 -9.79 -8.77
N ILE A 221 47.56 -8.77 -8.68
CA ILE A 221 46.64 -8.40 -9.77
C ILE A 221 47.36 -7.51 -10.77
N THR A 222 47.80 -8.11 -11.88
CA THR A 222 48.33 -7.36 -13.02
C THR A 222 47.18 -6.85 -13.87
N MET A 223 46.82 -5.57 -13.75
CA MET A 223 45.80 -4.95 -14.61
C MET A 223 46.35 -4.79 -16.04
N PRO A 224 45.66 -5.29 -17.08
CA PRO A 224 46.08 -5.03 -18.45
C PRO A 224 45.89 -3.54 -18.76
N LEU A 225 46.99 -2.85 -19.07
CA LEU A 225 46.99 -1.47 -19.57
C LEU A 225 46.24 -1.44 -20.90
N GLN A 226 44.99 -0.96 -20.89
CA GLN A 226 44.35 -0.49 -22.11
C GLN A 226 45.06 0.80 -22.53
N ILE A 227 45.94 0.66 -23.52
CA ILE A 227 46.57 1.77 -24.22
C ILE A 227 45.44 2.52 -24.95
N LEU A 228 45.04 3.68 -24.43
CA LEU A 228 44.33 4.69 -25.21
C LEU A 228 45.31 5.18 -26.28
N THR A 229 45.14 4.68 -27.50
CA THR A 229 45.77 5.27 -28.69
C THR A 229 44.87 6.40 -29.17
N GLU A 230 45.50 7.54 -29.42
CA GLU A 230 44.93 8.79 -29.94
C GLU A 230 44.25 8.64 -31.31
#